data_AF-A0A1G2YGC4-F1
#
_entry.id   AF-A0A1G2YGC4-F1
#
_cell.length_a   1.000
_cell.length_b   1.000
_cell.length_c   1.000
_cell.angle_alpha   90.00
_cell.angle_beta   90.00
_cell.angle_gamma   90.00
#
_symmetry.space_group_name_H-M   'P 1'
#
loop_
_entity.id
_entity.type
_entity.pdbx_description
1 polymer ?
#
loop_
_entity_poly.entity_id
_entity_poly.type
_entity_poly.pdbx_seq_one_letter_code
_entity_poly.pdbx_strand_id
1 'polypeptide(L)' 'MFQNLRSTRETELAETWPEHVVCAWIGNSKAVARKHYLQVTEEYFDRAAKLLVGETDAAQNAAAAYVRRALHYADSK' A
#
# COMPACT_ATOMS: atom_id res chain seq x y z
N MET A 1 -12.46 -11.33 16.24
CA MET A 1 -12.06 -10.06 16.90
C MET A 1 -10.53 -9.96 16.84
N PHE A 2 -9.91 -8.78 16.65
CA PHE A 2 -8.47 -8.52 16.34
C PHE A 2 -8.03 -8.45 14.87
N GLN A 3 -8.96 -8.51 13.91
CA GLN A 3 -8.63 -8.41 12.48
C GLN A 3 -7.98 -7.06 12.13
N ASN A 4 -8.59 -5.94 12.54
CA ASN A 4 -8.07 -4.60 12.21
C ASN A 4 -6.67 -4.35 12.80
N LEU A 5 -6.44 -4.72 14.06
CA LEU A 5 -5.14 -4.56 14.70
C LEU A 5 -4.05 -5.38 13.99
N ARG A 6 -4.42 -6.59 13.53
CA ARG A 6 -3.53 -7.44 12.76
C ARG A 6 -3.24 -6.84 11.38
N SER A 7 -4.25 -6.32 10.67
CA SER A 7 -4.08 -5.66 9.37
C SER A 7 -3.12 -4.47 9.47
N THR A 8 -3.31 -3.60 10.47
CA THR A 8 -2.40 -2.48 10.74
C THR A 8 -0.99 -2.98 11.00
N ARG A 9 -0.81 -3.95 11.91
CA ARG A 9 0.52 -4.43 12.29
C ARG A 9 1.26 -5.14 11.15
N GLU A 10 0.54 -5.93 10.36
CA GLU A 10 1.11 -6.64 9.21
C GLU A 10 1.52 -5.67 8.10
N THR A 11 0.74 -4.61 7.87
CA THR A 11 1.07 -3.55 6.91
C THR A 11 2.33 -2.79 7.33
N GLU A 12 2.40 -2.35 8.60
CA GLU A 12 3.59 -1.65 9.13
C GLU A 12 4.87 -2.49 9.03
N LEU A 13 4.80 -3.78 9.37
CA LEU A 13 5.95 -4.66 9.32
C LEU A 13 6.42 -4.92 7.88
N ALA A 14 5.48 -4.99 6.93
CA ALA A 14 5.77 -5.18 5.51
C ALA A 14 6.44 -3.94 4.87
N GLU A 15 6.38 -2.76 5.49
CA GLU A 15 7.19 -1.60 5.06
C GLU A 15 8.68 -1.78 5.34
N THR A 16 9.03 -2.54 6.38
CA THR A 16 10.42 -2.69 6.86
C THR A 16 11.05 -4.01 6.45
N TRP A 17 10.24 -5.07 6.38
CA TRP A 17 10.72 -6.44 6.19
C TRP A 17 10.05 -7.13 5.01
N PRO A 18 10.75 -8.08 4.34
CA PRO A 18 10.15 -8.84 3.25
C PRO A 18 8.88 -9.58 3.69
N GLU A 19 7.85 -9.57 2.84
CA GLU A 19 6.53 -10.17 3.11
C GLU A 19 6.62 -11.62 3.65
N HIS A 20 7.52 -12.44 3.11
CA HIS A 20 7.66 -13.84 3.56
C HIS A 20 8.14 -13.98 5.01
N VAL A 21 8.95 -13.03 5.49
CA VAL A 21 9.44 -12.98 6.88
C VAL A 21 8.31 -12.57 7.81
N VAL A 22 7.57 -11.51 7.43
CA VAL A 22 6.42 -11.02 8.20
C VAL A 22 5.34 -12.11 8.32
N CYS A 23 4.97 -12.76 7.22
CA CYS A 23 4.01 -13.87 7.21
C CYS A 23 4.43 -15.02 8.14
N ALA A 24 5.74 -15.32 8.22
CA ALA A 24 6.26 -16.34 9.13
C ALA A 24 6.11 -15.96 10.60
N TRP A 25 6.33 -14.68 10.97
CA TRP A 25 6.13 -14.19 12.34
C TRP A 25 4.65 -14.12 12.74
N ILE A 26 3.83 -13.65 11.81
CA ILE A 26 2.41 -13.39 12.02
C ILE A 26 1.57 -14.68 11.93
N GLY A 27 2.09 -15.72 11.27
CA GLY A 27 1.45 -17.03 11.17
C GLY A 27 0.33 -17.08 10.12
N ASN A 28 0.55 -16.49 8.94
CA ASN A 28 -0.35 -16.64 7.79
C ASN A 28 0.43 -16.91 6.50
N SER A 29 -0.29 -17.22 5.42
CA SER A 29 0.30 -17.27 4.09
C SER A 29 0.27 -15.89 3.44
N LYS A 30 1.16 -15.65 2.46
CA LYS A 30 1.13 -14.45 1.61
C LYS A 30 -0.23 -14.22 0.96
N ALA A 31 -0.89 -15.28 0.52
CA ALA A 31 -2.22 -15.19 -0.08
C ALA A 31 -3.26 -14.64 0.91
N VAL A 32 -3.20 -15.09 2.16
CA VAL A 32 -4.07 -14.59 3.24
C VAL A 32 -3.71 -13.15 3.59
N ALA A 33 -2.41 -12.84 3.72
CA ALA A 33 -1.91 -11.48 4.00
C ALA A 33 -2.42 -10.47 2.96
N ARG A 34 -2.19 -10.73 1.67
CA ARG A 34 -2.60 -9.85 0.57
C ARG A 34 -4.12 -9.67 0.47
N LYS A 35 -4.90 -10.70 0.81
CA LYS A 35 -6.35 -10.65 0.68
C LYS A 35 -7.03 -9.96 1.86
N HIS A 36 -6.48 -10.07 3.06
CA HIS A 36 -7.19 -9.71 4.29
C HIS A 36 -6.48 -8.68 5.17
N TYR A 37 -5.15 -8.56 5.09
CA TYR A 37 -4.36 -7.87 6.10
C TYR A 37 -3.50 -6.73 5.56
N LEU A 38 -2.81 -6.92 4.43
CA LEU A 38 -2.01 -5.86 3.81
C LEU A 38 -2.94 -4.77 3.27
N GLN A 39 -2.70 -3.52 3.68
CA GLN A 39 -3.49 -2.37 3.27
C GLN A 39 -2.66 -1.46 2.37
N VAL A 40 -3.30 -0.90 1.34
CA VAL A 40 -2.79 0.27 0.63
C VAL A 40 -3.39 1.50 1.31
N THR A 41 -2.56 2.31 1.95
CA THR A 41 -2.99 3.51 2.68
C THR A 41 -2.75 4.78 1.86
N GLU A 42 -3.46 5.87 2.20
CA GLU A 42 -3.29 7.19 1.56
C GLU A 42 -1.85 7.71 1.69
N GLU A 43 -1.16 7.39 2.78
CA GLU A 43 0.24 7.79 3.01
C GLU A 43 1.20 7.21 1.95
N TYR A 44 0.95 6.00 1.44
CA TYR A 44 1.75 5.46 0.34
C TYR A 44 1.56 6.25 -0.95
N PHE A 45 0.33 6.71 -1.22
CA PHE A 45 0.06 7.56 -2.36
C PHE A 45 0.74 8.92 -2.22
N ASP A 46 0.63 9.57 -1.06
CA ASP A 46 1.30 10.84 -0.80
C ASP A 46 2.82 10.72 -0.92
N ARG A 47 3.40 9.62 -0.40
CA ARG A 47 4.83 9.33 -0.52
C ARG A 47 5.23 9.15 -1.98
N ALA A 48 4.46 8.37 -2.75
CA ALA A 48 4.70 8.17 -4.18
C ALA A 48 4.55 9.47 -4.98
N ALA A 49 3.52 10.26 -4.71
CA ALA A 49 3.29 11.55 -5.35
C ALA A 49 4.42 12.54 -5.06
N LYS A 50 4.92 12.62 -3.82
CA LYS A 50 6.06 13.47 -3.45
C LYS A 50 7.34 13.06 -4.18
N LEU A 51 7.61 11.76 -4.32
CA LEU A 51 8.75 11.28 -5.09
C LEU A 51 8.66 11.71 -6.57
N LEU A 52 7.46 11.70 -7.14
CA LEU A 52 7.22 12.15 -8.52
C LEU A 52 7.35 13.67 -8.70
N VAL A 53 6.96 14.45 -7.69
CA VAL A 53 7.03 15.93 -7.73
C VAL A 53 8.47 16.45 -7.56
N GLY A 54 9.37 15.63 -6.99
CA GLY A 54 10.80 15.96 -6.87
C GLY A 54 11.58 15.92 -8.19
N GLU A 55 11.00 15.38 -9.27
CA GLU A 55 11.63 15.24 -10.59
C GLU A 55 10.76 15.85 -11.71
N THR A 56 10.91 17.16 -11.92
CA THR A 56 10.59 17.97 -13.13
C THR A 56 9.13 18.37 -13.43
N ASP A 57 8.99 19.65 -13.79
CA ASP A 57 7.75 20.42 -13.99
C ASP A 57 6.86 20.01 -15.18
N ALA A 58 7.18 18.97 -15.94
CA ALA A 58 6.37 18.51 -17.08
C ALA A 58 5.69 17.14 -16.85
N ALA A 59 6.20 16.31 -15.93
CA ALA A 59 5.65 14.98 -15.61
C ALA A 59 4.47 15.03 -14.62
N GLN A 60 4.29 16.19 -13.96
CA GLN A 60 3.32 16.45 -12.88
C GLN A 60 1.86 16.13 -13.25
N ASN A 61 1.44 16.36 -14.51
CA ASN A 61 0.04 16.18 -14.91
C ASN A 61 -0.33 14.72 -15.25
N ALA A 62 0.61 13.91 -15.72
CA ALA A 62 0.31 12.54 -16.16
C ALA A 62 0.30 11.54 -14.99
N ALA A 63 1.27 11.64 -14.08
CA ALA A 63 1.37 10.72 -12.96
C ALA A 63 0.28 10.97 -11.90
N ALA A 64 -0.04 12.24 -11.61
CA ALA A 64 -1.14 12.59 -10.72
C ALA A 64 -2.51 12.15 -11.27
N ALA A 65 -2.70 12.17 -12.60
CA ALA A 65 -3.92 11.68 -13.26
C ALA A 65 -4.01 10.14 -13.24
N TYR A 66 -2.89 9.43 -13.40
CA TYR A 66 -2.84 7.96 -13.32
C TYR A 66 -3.18 7.47 -11.90
N VAL A 67 -2.60 8.09 -10.87
CA VAL A 67 -2.86 7.77 -9.47
C VAL A 67 -4.33 8.04 -9.09
N ARG A 68 -4.89 9.19 -9.50
CA ARG A 68 -6.32 9.49 -9.30
C ARG A 68 -7.25 8.49 -9.99
N ARG A 69 -6.87 7.99 -11.18
CA ARG A 69 -7.65 6.98 -11.90
C ARG A 69 -7.56 5.60 -11.24
N ALA A 70 -6.43 5.26 -10.64
CA ALA A 70 -6.27 4.02 -9.88
C ALA A 70 -7.16 3.99 -8.62
N LEU A 71 -7.29 5.12 -7.93
CA LEU A 71 -8.22 5.27 -6.79
C LEU A 71 -9.68 5.01 -7.20
N HIS A 72 -10.11 5.58 -8.33
CA HIS A 72 -11.46 5.37 -8.84
C HIS A 72 -11.75 3.91 -9.23
N TYR A 73 -10.70 3.10 -9.48
CA TYR A 73 -10.82 1.68 -9.76
C TYR A 73 -10.84 0.82 -8.49
N ALA A 74 -10.10 1.23 -7.45
CA ALA A 74 -10.06 0.56 -6.15
C ALA A 74 -11.38 0.71 -5.37
N ASP A 75 -12.05 1.87 -5.48
CA ASP A 75 -13.37 2.11 -4.85
C ASP A 75 -14.56 1.50 -5.62
N SER A 76 -14.32 0.97 -6.83
CA SER A 76 -15.36 0.41 -7.71
C SER A 76 -15.56 -1.10 -7.58
N LYS A 77 -14.89 -1.74 -6.62
CA LYS A 77 -15.00 -3.17 -6.31
C LYS A 77 -15.28 -3.40 -4.84
#